data_AF-A0A2B9DLK9-F1
#
_entry.id   AF-A0A2B9DLK9-F1
#
_cell.length_a   1.000
_cell.length_b   1.000
_cell.length_c   1.000
_cell.angle_alpha   90.00
_cell.angle_beta   90.00
_cell.angle_gamma   90.00
#
_symmetry.space_group_name_H-M   'P 1'
#
loop_
_entity.id
_entity.type
_entity.pdbx_description
1 polymer ?
#
loop_
_entity_poly.entity_id
_entity_poly.type
_entity_poly.pdbx_seq_one_letter_code
_entity_poly.pdbx_strand_id
1 'polypeptide(L)'
;RVTRAKLFVQGYIRKNIEYANDECNGVLYDRIANVPFSGFADLTAADFLSQAIVASSSDTTSHFINPKNGDLPRLDKYFFENTVFYNEQPYCELVSAQFFELDFSPCPTDLNEPFDTLREKIVLDLTLKVLQVQQVQV
;
A
#
# COMPACT_ATOMS: atom_id res chain seq x y z
N ARG A 1 -2.89 -6.26 -19.51
CA ARG A 1 -2.53 -6.89 -18.22
C ARG A 1 -1.28 -6.21 -17.69
N VAL A 2 -1.17 -6.03 -16.37
CA VAL A 2 -0.04 -5.32 -15.75
C VAL A 2 1.19 -6.23 -15.71
N THR A 3 2.32 -5.75 -16.24
CA THR A 3 3.62 -6.47 -16.24
C THR A 3 4.65 -5.84 -15.32
N ARG A 4 4.42 -4.60 -14.89
CA ARG A 4 5.25 -3.87 -13.93
C ARG A 4 4.38 -2.89 -13.14
N ALA A 5 4.63 -2.79 -11.84
CA ALA A 5 3.96 -1.82 -10.97
C ALA A 5 4.89 -1.34 -9.85
N LYS A 6 4.50 -0.26 -9.17
CA LYS A 6 5.14 0.19 -7.93
C LYS A 6 4.11 0.17 -6.81
N LEU A 7 4.40 -0.57 -5.74
CA LEU A 7 3.60 -0.58 -4.52
C LEU A 7 4.22 0.41 -3.54
N PHE A 8 3.50 1.49 -3.24
CA PHE A 8 3.92 2.47 -2.22
C PHE A 8 3.28 2.14 -0.89
N VAL A 9 4.07 2.18 0.18
CA VAL A 9 3.61 1.89 1.54
C VAL A 9 4.08 3.02 2.45
N GLN A 10 3.18 3.48 3.32
CA GLN A 10 3.50 4.44 4.37
C GLN A 10 2.68 4.11 5.62
N GLY A 11 3.23 4.46 6.78
CA GLY A 11 2.58 4.24 8.07
C GLY A 11 3.42 4.78 9.22
N TYR A 12 3.08 4.36 10.42
CA TYR A 12 3.88 4.64 11.60
C TYR A 12 3.81 3.48 12.59
N ILE A 13 4.87 3.32 13.39
CA ILE A 13 4.92 2.42 14.52
C ILE A 13 4.54 3.23 15.75
N ARG A 14 3.44 2.87 16.42
CA ARG A 14 3.02 3.50 17.67
C ARG A 14 3.70 2.79 18.84
N LYS A 15 4.43 3.55 19.63
CA LYS A 15 5.15 3.10 20.82
C LYS A 15 4.54 3.70 22.08
N ASN A 16 4.62 2.92 23.15
CA ASN A 16 4.41 3.40 24.50
C ASN A 16 5.70 3.16 25.27
N ILE A 17 6.44 4.22 25.59
CA ILE A 17 7.72 4.19 26.29
C ILE A 17 7.43 4.46 27.75
N GLU A 18 7.74 3.50 28.62
CA GLU A 18 7.58 3.62 30.07
C GLU A 18 8.96 3.78 30.71
N TYR A 19 9.12 4.76 31.61
CA TYR A 19 10.39 5.05 32.26
C TYR A 19 10.22 5.54 33.71
N ALA A 20 11.26 5.35 34.52
CA ALA A 20 11.33 5.83 35.90
C ALA A 20 12.38 6.96 36.01
N ASN A 21 12.22 7.83 37.02
CA ASN A 21 13.26 8.77 37.42
C ASN A 21 14.23 8.12 38.44
N ASP A 22 15.21 8.89 38.91
CA ASP A 22 16.22 8.46 39.89
C ASP A 22 15.70 8.43 41.34
N GLU A 23 14.41 8.73 41.56
CA GLU A 23 13.81 8.76 42.89
C GLU A 23 13.48 7.35 43.41
N CYS A 24 13.84 7.08 44.67
CA CYS A 24 13.46 5.84 45.34
C CYS A 24 11.94 5.81 45.60
N ASN A 25 11.26 4.79 45.10
CA ASN A 25 9.79 4.69 45.09
C ASN A 25 9.09 5.86 44.35
N GLY A 26 9.73 6.38 43.30
CA GLY A 26 9.17 7.39 42.42
C GLY A 26 7.98 6.91 41.57
N VAL A 27 7.37 7.86 40.86
CA VAL A 27 6.25 7.58 39.94
C VAL A 27 6.80 7.09 38.59
N LEU A 28 6.08 6.19 37.94
CA LEU A 28 6.36 5.76 36.57
C LEU A 28 5.77 6.75 35.56
N TYR A 29 6.54 7.10 34.55
CA TYR A 29 6.14 7.99 33.47
C TYR A 29 5.94 7.20 32.18
N ASP A 30 5.02 7.67 31.34
CA ASP A 30 4.77 7.13 30.03
C ASP A 30 4.89 8.21 28.94
N ARG A 31 5.31 7.77 27.76
CA ARG A 31 5.39 8.63 26.58
C ARG A 31 5.01 7.85 25.33
N ILE A 32 4.01 8.37 24.63
CA ILE A 32 3.61 7.85 23.33
C ILE A 32 4.48 8.48 22.24
N ALA A 33 5.07 7.64 21.41
CA ALA A 33 5.82 8.07 20.23
C ALA A 33 5.25 7.40 18.97
N ASN A 34 5.20 8.14 17.86
CA ASN A 34 4.83 7.62 16.55
C ASN A 34 6.05 7.71 15.64
N VAL A 35 6.62 6.57 15.26
CA VAL A 35 7.80 6.50 14.39
C VAL A 35 7.32 6.26 12.96
N PRO A 36 7.38 7.28 12.06
CA PRO A 36 6.89 7.13 10.70
C PRO A 36 7.81 6.25 9.86
N PHE A 37 7.23 5.53 8.91
CA PHE A 37 7.97 4.82 7.87
C PHE A 37 7.27 5.01 6.52
N SER A 38 8.06 5.00 5.46
CA SER A 38 7.56 4.98 4.09
C SER A 38 8.56 4.29 3.17
N GLY A 39 8.06 3.74 2.07
CA GLY A 39 8.87 3.03 1.10
C GLY A 39 8.05 2.57 -0.09
N PHE A 40 8.72 1.86 -1.00
CA PHE A 40 8.05 1.24 -2.12
C PHE A 40 8.70 -0.08 -2.49
N ALA A 41 7.94 -0.95 -3.15
CA ALA A 41 8.42 -2.16 -3.80
C ALA A 41 8.15 -2.06 -5.31
N ASP A 42 9.17 -2.39 -6.11
CA ASP A 42 9.01 -2.61 -7.54
C ASP A 42 8.44 -4.02 -7.75
N LEU A 43 7.29 -4.11 -8.39
CA LEU A 43 6.65 -5.38 -8.75
C LEU A 43 6.89 -5.65 -10.23
N THR A 44 7.34 -6.85 -10.53
CA THR A 44 7.60 -7.38 -11.86
C THR A 44 6.60 -8.47 -12.22
N ALA A 45 6.58 -8.90 -13.47
CA ALA A 45 5.70 -9.98 -13.92
C ALA A 45 5.89 -11.29 -13.13
N ALA A 46 7.07 -11.54 -12.55
CA ALA A 46 7.36 -12.73 -11.77
C ALA A 46 6.77 -12.69 -10.35
N ASP A 47 6.45 -11.50 -9.83
CA ASP A 47 5.87 -11.32 -8.48
C ASP A 47 4.36 -11.57 -8.46
N PHE A 48 3.71 -11.59 -9.63
CA PHE A 48 2.27 -11.79 -9.76
C PHE A 48 1.93 -13.26 -10.00
N LEU A 49 1.16 -13.88 -9.10
CA LEU A 49 0.53 -15.18 -9.35
C LEU A 49 -0.48 -15.10 -10.51
N SER A 50 -1.22 -14.00 -10.57
CA SER A 50 -2.08 -13.62 -11.69
C SER A 50 -1.91 -12.13 -11.96
N GLN A 51 -1.77 -11.77 -13.23
CA GLN A 51 -1.57 -10.36 -13.61
C GLN A 51 -2.85 -9.56 -13.36
N ALA A 52 -2.69 -8.40 -12.73
CA ALA A 52 -3.80 -7.47 -12.55
C ALA A 52 -4.35 -6.99 -13.91
N ILE A 53 -5.67 -6.83 -13.96
CA ILE A 53 -6.39 -6.29 -15.10
C ILE A 53 -6.84 -4.87 -14.75
N VAL A 54 -6.10 -3.87 -15.23
CA VAL A 54 -6.57 -2.50 -15.17
C VAL A 54 -7.49 -2.31 -16.37
N ALA A 55 -8.80 -2.18 -16.12
CA ALA A 55 -9.74 -1.82 -17.16
C ALA A 55 -9.47 -0.37 -17.58
N SER A 56 -9.09 -0.15 -18.82
CA SER A 56 -9.30 1.15 -19.47
C SER A 56 -10.74 1.17 -19.95
N SER A 57 -11.56 2.06 -19.44
CA SER A 57 -12.84 2.39 -20.09
C SER A 57 -12.51 2.91 -21.49
N SER A 58 -12.96 2.20 -22.52
CA SER A 58 -12.88 2.68 -23.90
C SER A 58 -14.30 2.95 -24.36
N ASP A 59 -14.63 4.21 -24.65
CA ASP A 59 -15.89 4.54 -25.32
C ASP A 59 -15.80 4.03 -26.77
N THR A 60 -16.47 2.92 -27.06
CA THR A 60 -16.57 2.38 -28.41
C THR A 60 -17.83 2.94 -29.07
N THR A 61 -17.68 3.89 -29.99
CA THR A 61 -18.80 4.38 -30.81
C THR A 61 -18.93 3.53 -32.07
N SER A 62 -20.06 2.86 -32.27
CA SER A 62 -20.37 2.21 -33.54
C SER A 62 -21.13 3.18 -34.47
N HIS A 63 -20.77 3.20 -35.77
CA HIS A 63 -21.43 4.05 -36.77
C HIS A 63 -22.08 3.19 -37.86
N PHE A 64 -23.31 3.55 -38.24
CA PHE A 64 -23.98 2.91 -39.38
C PHE A 64 -23.43 3.45 -40.70
N ILE A 65 -22.92 2.57 -41.55
CA ILE A 65 -22.47 2.91 -42.91
C ILE A 65 -23.69 3.14 -43.81
N ASN A 66 -23.63 4.17 -44.66
CA ASN A 66 -24.66 4.40 -45.67
C ASN A 66 -24.53 3.38 -46.82
N PRO A 67 -25.53 2.52 -47.06
CA PRO A 67 -25.44 1.48 -48.10
C PRO A 67 -25.41 2.03 -49.53
N LYS A 68 -25.73 3.31 -49.75
CA LYS A 68 -25.65 3.95 -51.07
C LYS A 68 -24.30 4.60 -51.34
N ASN A 69 -23.67 5.17 -50.31
CA ASN A 69 -22.38 5.87 -50.37
C ASN A 69 -21.56 5.45 -49.14
N GLY A 70 -20.78 4.38 -49.27
CA GLY A 70 -20.12 3.68 -48.14
C GLY A 70 -19.14 4.49 -47.30
N ASP A 71 -18.79 5.71 -47.72
CA ASP A 71 -17.79 6.55 -47.06
C ASP A 71 -18.37 7.50 -46.00
N LEU A 72 -19.71 7.66 -45.94
CA LEU A 72 -20.35 8.61 -45.02
C LEU A 72 -21.24 7.89 -43.99
N PRO A 73 -21.08 8.17 -42.68
CA PRO A 73 -21.93 7.61 -41.65
C PRO A 73 -23.36 8.17 -41.76
N ARG A 74 -24.36 7.35 -41.46
CA ARG A 74 -25.76 7.78 -41.40
C ARG A 74 -26.01 8.67 -40.18
N LEU A 75 -26.06 9.98 -40.40
CA LEU A 75 -26.36 11.00 -39.38
C LEU A 75 -27.78 10.91 -38.80
N ASP A 76 -28.68 10.17 -39.46
CA ASP A 76 -30.07 9.96 -39.03
C ASP A 76 -30.25 8.73 -38.13
N LYS A 77 -29.19 7.93 -37.91
CA LYS A 77 -29.23 6.74 -37.06
C LYS A 77 -28.17 6.83 -35.96
N TYR A 78 -28.63 6.94 -34.73
CA TYR A 78 -27.78 6.90 -33.55
C TYR A 78 -27.76 5.48 -32.96
N PHE A 79 -26.58 4.89 -32.82
CA PHE A 79 -26.37 3.68 -32.01
C PHE A 79 -25.52 4.07 -30.80
N PHE A 80 -26.06 3.84 -29.61
CA PHE A 80 -25.34 4.07 -28.36
C PHE A 80 -24.97 2.70 -27.80
N GLU A 81 -23.68 2.37 -27.83
CA GLU A 81 -23.13 1.20 -27.15
C GLU A 81 -22.19 1.68 -26.05
N ASN A 82 -22.54 1.39 -24.81
CA ASN A 82 -21.68 1.63 -23.66
C ASN A 82 -21.11 0.29 -23.24
N THR A 83 -19.85 0.03 -23.60
CA THR A 83 -19.10 -1.12 -23.09
C THR A 83 -18.31 -0.67 -21.87
N VAL A 84 -18.78 -1.03 -20.68
CA VAL A 84 -18.12 -0.70 -19.41
C VAL A 84 -17.59 -1.98 -18.77
N PHE A 85 -16.28 -2.01 -18.52
CA PHE A 85 -15.64 -3.09 -17.78
C PHE A 85 -15.55 -2.72 -16.30
N TYR A 86 -16.30 -3.43 -15.45
CA TYR A 86 -16.33 -3.21 -14.00
C TYR A 86 -15.27 -4.05 -13.26
N ASN A 87 -13.99 -3.96 -13.65
CA ASN A 87 -12.93 -4.60 -12.87
C ASN A 87 -12.64 -3.79 -11.61
N GLU A 88 -12.62 -4.44 -10.46
CA GLU A 88 -12.24 -3.79 -9.21
C GLU A 88 -10.77 -3.36 -9.25
N GLN A 89 -10.43 -2.26 -8.58
CA GLN A 89 -9.04 -1.83 -8.49
C GLN A 89 -8.23 -2.77 -7.60
N PRO A 90 -6.93 -2.98 -7.87
CA PRO A 90 -6.08 -3.71 -6.95
C PRO A 90 -6.06 -3.08 -5.56
N TYR A 91 -6.09 -3.91 -4.52
CA TYR A 91 -5.98 -3.49 -3.12
C TYR A 91 -4.96 -4.34 -2.38
N CYS A 92 -4.55 -3.87 -1.20
CA CYS A 92 -3.60 -4.58 -0.35
C CYS A 92 -4.25 -5.10 0.92
N GLU A 93 -3.85 -6.28 1.36
CA GLU A 93 -4.18 -6.81 2.67
C GLU A 93 -2.90 -7.07 3.48
N LEU A 94 -2.91 -6.69 4.74
CA LEU A 94 -1.81 -6.98 5.65
C LEU A 94 -1.80 -8.48 6.01
N VAL A 95 -0.66 -9.12 5.80
CA VAL A 95 -0.46 -10.53 6.20
C VAL A 95 0.25 -10.62 7.53
N SER A 96 1.38 -9.92 7.65
CA SER A 96 2.18 -9.90 8.87
C SER A 96 2.98 -8.61 8.98
N ALA A 97 3.26 -8.23 10.22
CA ALA A 97 4.22 -7.20 10.58
C ALA A 97 5.07 -7.76 11.72
N GLN A 98 6.38 -7.85 11.51
CA GLN A 98 7.34 -8.29 12.53
C GLN A 98 8.29 -7.13 12.86
N PHE A 99 8.59 -6.97 14.13
CA PHE A 99 9.42 -5.90 14.64
C PHE A 99 10.62 -6.50 15.37
N PHE A 100 11.82 -6.04 15.04
CA PHE A 100 13.04 -6.35 15.77
C PHE A 100 13.60 -5.05 16.32
N GLU A 101 13.75 -4.98 17.63
CA GLU A 101 14.05 -3.75 18.33
C GLU A 101 15.30 -3.86 19.20
N LEU A 102 16.03 -2.75 19.28
CA LEU A 102 17.15 -2.55 20.17
C LEU A 102 17.06 -1.16 20.79
N ASP A 103 16.91 -1.12 22.10
CA ASP A 103 16.82 0.09 22.89
C ASP A 103 18.06 0.22 23.76
N PHE A 104 18.72 1.38 23.72
CA PHE A 104 19.96 1.61 24.44
C PHE A 104 20.20 3.10 24.71
N SER A 105 20.93 3.41 25.78
CA SER A 105 21.53 4.74 25.94
C SER A 105 22.68 4.89 24.92
N PRO A 106 22.73 5.96 24.12
CA PRO A 106 23.80 6.17 23.15
C PRO A 106 25.16 6.42 23.82
N CYS A 107 25.15 6.87 25.08
CA CYS A 107 26.33 7.03 25.93
C CYS A 107 26.30 5.97 27.03
N PRO A 108 27.34 5.13 27.18
CA PRO A 108 27.43 4.19 28.30
C PRO A 108 27.28 4.91 29.64
N THR A 109 26.44 4.39 30.52
CA THR A 109 26.31 4.85 31.90
C THR A 109 26.88 3.79 32.85
N ASP A 110 27.30 4.23 34.03
CA ASP A 110 27.69 3.32 35.10
C ASP A 110 26.46 2.58 35.66
N LEU A 111 26.71 1.50 36.39
CA LEU A 111 25.65 0.67 36.96
C LEU A 111 24.77 1.49 37.93
N ASN A 112 23.46 1.49 37.70
CA ASN A 112 22.44 2.23 38.46
C ASN A 112 22.44 3.76 38.27
N GLU A 113 23.20 4.30 37.32
CA GLU A 113 23.12 5.72 36.99
C GLU A 113 22.01 5.99 35.95
N PRO A 114 21.26 7.10 36.09
CA PRO A 114 20.24 7.48 35.12
C PRO A 114 20.86 7.93 33.79
N PHE A 115 20.08 7.87 32.72
CA PHE A 115 20.40 8.45 31.42
C PHE A 115 19.26 9.36 30.96
N ASP A 116 19.60 10.38 30.17
CA ASP A 116 18.63 11.37 29.66
C ASP A 116 18.19 11.11 28.21
N THR A 117 18.89 10.21 27.52
CA THR A 117 18.71 9.94 26.09
C THR A 117 18.51 8.46 25.85
N LEU A 118 17.34 8.07 25.34
CA LEU A 118 17.05 6.73 24.84
C LEU A 118 17.22 6.72 23.31
N ARG A 119 17.95 5.73 22.78
CA ARG A 119 18.02 5.46 21.35
C ARG A 119 17.43 4.09 21.05
N GLU A 120 16.41 4.09 20.20
CA GLU A 120 15.76 2.88 19.69
C GLU A 120 16.18 2.65 18.24
N LYS A 121 16.43 1.40 17.88
CA LYS A 121 16.61 0.95 16.50
C LYS A 121 15.60 -0.14 16.22
N ILE A 122 14.80 0.05 15.17
CA ILE A 122 13.72 -0.87 14.80
C ILE A 122 13.92 -1.32 13.36
N VAL A 123 13.85 -2.62 13.14
CA VAL A 123 13.66 -3.24 11.82
C VAL A 123 12.22 -3.71 11.72
N LEU A 124 11.53 -3.29 10.66
CA LEU A 124 10.16 -3.70 10.35
C LEU A 124 10.18 -4.61 9.12
N ASP A 125 9.76 -5.86 9.32
CA ASP A 125 9.47 -6.80 8.24
C ASP A 125 7.96 -6.83 8.00
N LEU A 126 7.52 -6.24 6.89
CA LEU A 126 6.11 -6.09 6.52
C LEU A 126 5.77 -7.00 5.32
N THR A 127 4.79 -7.87 5.49
CA THR A 127 4.26 -8.72 4.40
C THR A 127 2.85 -8.29 4.03
N LEU A 128 2.65 -7.98 2.76
CA LEU A 128 1.36 -7.58 2.20
C LEU A 128 0.96 -8.54 1.06
N LYS A 129 -0.34 -8.80 0.92
CA LYS A 129 -0.92 -9.35 -0.32
C LYS A 129 -1.30 -8.19 -1.23
N VAL A 130 -1.08 -8.36 -2.52
CA VAL A 130 -1.65 -7.50 -3.56
C VAL A 130 -2.73 -8.32 -4.28
N LEU A 131 -3.98 -7.90 -4.15
CA LEU A 131 -5.16 -8.66 -4.59
C LEU A 131 -6.00 -7.83 -5.57
N GLN A 132 -6.78 -8.53 -6.38
CA GLN A 132 -7.81 -7.95 -7.24
C GLN A 132 -8.93 -8.96 -7.43
N VAL A 133 -10.19 -8.55 -7.25
CA VAL A 133 -11.35 -9.37 -7.61
C VAL A 133 -11.59 -9.27 -9.12
N GLN A 134 -11.68 -10.42 -9.79
CA GLN A 134 -11.86 -10.50 -11.23
C GLN A 134 -12.99 -11.49 -11.58
N GLN A 135 -13.76 -11.16 -12.62
CA GLN A 135 -14.69 -12.10 -13.23
C GLN A 135 -13.93 -13.04 -14.17
N VAL A 136 -14.16 -14.35 -14.06
CA VAL A 136 -13.56 -15.38 -14.91
C VAL A 136 -14.63 -16.06 -15.78
N GLN A 137 -14.23 -16.59 -16.94
CA GLN A 137 -15.10 -17.42 -17.77
C GLN A 137 -15.24 -18.81 -17.11
N VAL A 138 -16.45 -19.36 -17.08
CA VAL A 138 -16.78 -20.70 -16.53
C VAL A 138 -17.19 -21.62 -17.65
#